data_AF-A0A842NZV4-F1
#
_entry.id   AF-A0A842NZV4-F1
#
_cell.length_a   1.000
_cell.length_b   1.000
_cell.length_c   1.000
_cell.angle_alpha   90.00
_cell.angle_beta   90.00
_cell.angle_gamma   90.00
#
_symmetry.space_group_name_H-M   'P 1'
#
loop_
_entity.id
_entity.type
_entity.pdbx_description
1 polymer ?
#
loop_
_entity_poly.entity_id
_entity_poly.type
_entity_poly.pdbx_seq_one_letter_code
_entity_poly.pdbx_strand_id
1 'polypeptide(L)'
;MNLDVYLEKDITEFLEKKELERRQKELKDTAPKVEDFSMEQDFYKDFQEALDKRDLFKAKKIFDQTQRLTANAESEEDKNNYTDMVENMYTDLMSFSAEEDSEKEFIHNLKGMDSLQTEFGTEVNDNGLEKKKIKIKNEIALSVQKISEFLQNTDGAAAMTEYKKMRGSFNEYPANPKHEKEELFNDIISSYYQIKKLEKIKKLESNRTQKKKDEKREKILTDAKENILVFTHKIQVFLKEKELKKAMEEYEQAKVMFEKFPEKYSEERKALYTHLLDLYKDIKKKAEEIKGKNKIVIKKKVIEKQIEEKEVEEKDKDKRSHSFIVDLKKEVRDIILLMKDHKIKEAEMNLLEVKRKMHWFPEGKDNEKQQFEHLIEEINHRINFLKQTPKIKND
;
A
#
# COMPACT_ATOMS: atom_id res chain seq x y z
N MET A 1 0.86 38.69 25.42
CA MET A 1 0.61 37.27 25.74
C MET A 1 0.77 37.14 27.24
N ASN A 2 -0.27 36.70 27.95
CA ASN A 2 -0.29 36.73 29.41
C ASN A 2 0.50 35.53 29.95
N LEU A 3 1.64 35.77 30.61
CA LEU A 3 2.59 34.74 31.01
C LEU A 3 1.96 33.73 31.99
N ASP A 4 1.05 34.22 32.84
CA ASP A 4 0.32 33.39 33.81
C ASP A 4 -0.61 32.39 33.13
N VAL A 5 -1.26 32.78 32.02
CA VAL A 5 -2.14 31.90 31.23
C VAL A 5 -1.33 30.82 30.50
N TYR A 6 -0.09 31.12 30.14
CA TYR A 6 0.79 30.13 29.50
C TYR A 6 1.31 29.12 30.53
N LEU A 7 1.69 29.58 31.72
CA LEU A 7 2.16 28.73 32.82
C LEU A 7 1.03 27.84 33.36
N GLU A 8 -0.18 28.36 33.54
CA GLU A 8 -1.34 27.54 33.93
C GLU A 8 -1.62 26.42 32.93
N LYS A 9 -1.54 26.73 31.62
CA LYS A 9 -1.78 25.72 30.58
C LYS A 9 -0.72 24.62 30.59
N ASP A 10 0.56 24.99 30.71
CA ASP A 10 1.68 24.05 30.70
C ASP A 10 1.71 23.16 31.96
N ILE A 11 1.37 23.74 33.13
CA ILE A 11 1.22 23.00 34.39
C ILE A 11 0.03 22.04 34.32
N THR A 12 -1.09 22.45 33.73
CA THR A 12 -2.29 21.61 33.58
C THR A 12 -2.02 20.43 32.65
N GLU A 13 -1.42 20.66 31.48
CA GLU A 13 -1.05 19.59 30.54
C GLU A 13 -0.04 18.60 31.16
N PHE A 14 0.90 19.09 31.98
CA PHE A 14 1.84 18.24 32.70
C PHE A 14 1.16 17.36 33.77
N LEU A 15 0.21 17.91 34.54
CA LEU A 15 -0.53 17.18 35.55
C LEU A 15 -1.46 16.12 34.94
N GLU A 16 -2.16 16.45 33.85
CA GLU A 16 -3.01 15.50 33.12
C GLU A 16 -2.20 14.32 32.56
N LYS A 17 -1.01 14.61 32.00
CA LYS A 17 -0.10 13.58 31.51
C LYS A 17 0.38 12.66 32.64
N LYS A 18 0.71 13.22 33.82
CA LYS A 18 1.14 12.44 34.99
C LYS A 18 0.01 11.58 35.57
N GLU A 19 -1.21 12.06 35.54
CA GLU A 19 -2.38 11.30 35.99
C GLU A 19 -2.69 10.13 35.04
N LEU A 20 -2.56 10.35 33.73
CA LEU A 20 -2.72 9.29 32.72
C LEU A 20 -1.67 8.18 32.89
N GLU A 21 -0.40 8.55 33.10
CA GLU A 21 0.69 7.59 33.38
C GLU A 21 0.43 6.78 34.65
N ARG A 22 -0.10 7.42 35.70
CA ARG A 22 -0.46 6.74 36.96
C ARG A 22 -1.62 5.76 36.77
N ARG A 23 -2.69 6.14 36.05
CA ARG A 23 -3.82 5.23 35.76
C ARG A 23 -3.41 4.03 34.92
N GLN A 24 -2.52 4.21 33.94
CA GLN A 24 -1.98 3.10 33.14
C GLN A 24 -1.12 2.15 33.97
N LYS A 25 -0.41 2.65 34.98
CA LYS A 25 0.40 1.84 35.89
C LYS A 25 -0.48 1.08 36.89
N GLU A 26 -1.49 1.74 37.45
CA GLU A 26 -2.50 1.10 38.31
C GLU A 26 -3.24 -0.02 37.56
N LEU A 27 -3.60 0.17 36.28
CA LEU A 27 -4.19 -0.85 35.40
C LEU A 27 -3.29 -2.08 35.16
N LYS A 28 -1.96 -1.92 35.18
CA LYS A 28 -1.01 -3.03 35.02
C LYS A 28 -0.78 -3.78 36.32
N ASP A 29 -0.85 -3.09 37.46
CA ASP A 29 -0.51 -3.65 38.77
C ASP A 29 -1.73 -4.28 39.50
N THR A 30 -2.97 -4.04 39.05
CA THR A 30 -4.20 -4.64 39.64
C THR A 30 -4.85 -5.75 38.79
N ALA A 31 -4.10 -6.49 37.97
CA ALA A 31 -4.63 -7.69 37.33
C ALA A 31 -4.93 -8.78 38.39
N PRO A 32 -6.19 -9.12 38.69
CA PRO A 32 -6.48 -10.27 39.52
C PRO A 32 -6.21 -11.53 38.68
N LYS A 33 -5.69 -12.57 39.32
CA LYS A 33 -5.66 -13.90 38.73
C LYS A 33 -7.08 -14.26 38.28
N VAL A 34 -7.23 -14.55 37.00
CA VAL A 34 -8.50 -15.00 36.41
C VAL A 34 -8.83 -16.34 37.07
N GLU A 35 -9.89 -16.36 37.88
CA GLU A 35 -10.53 -17.61 38.29
C GLU A 35 -11.21 -18.19 37.06
N ASP A 36 -10.95 -19.46 36.78
CA ASP A 36 -11.60 -20.22 35.72
C ASP A 36 -13.12 -20.26 35.99
N PHE A 37 -13.90 -19.58 35.16
CA PHE A 37 -15.36 -19.65 35.17
C PHE A 37 -15.86 -20.41 33.94
N SER A 38 -16.74 -21.38 34.18
CA SER A 38 -17.29 -22.31 33.19
C SER A 38 -18.25 -21.63 32.21
N MET A 39 -18.36 -22.22 31.00
CA MET A 39 -19.16 -21.77 29.84
C MET A 39 -20.70 -21.68 30.05
N GLU A 40 -21.22 -21.74 31.27
CA GLU A 40 -22.68 -21.82 31.52
C GLU A 40 -23.35 -20.48 31.84
N GLN A 41 -22.59 -19.37 31.88
CA GLN A 41 -23.13 -18.07 32.30
C GLN A 41 -23.65 -17.23 31.12
N ASP A 42 -24.97 -17.01 31.06
CA ASP A 42 -25.62 -16.16 30.06
C ASP A 42 -25.54 -14.68 30.47
N PHE A 43 -24.43 -14.04 30.11
CA PHE A 43 -24.14 -12.65 30.44
C PHE A 43 -25.23 -11.67 29.99
N TYR A 44 -25.92 -11.95 28.88
CA TYR A 44 -26.98 -11.07 28.39
C TYR A 44 -28.20 -11.10 29.29
N LYS A 45 -28.56 -12.28 29.80
CA LYS A 45 -29.66 -12.43 30.75
C LYS A 45 -29.37 -11.70 32.06
N ASP A 46 -28.17 -11.87 32.61
CA ASP A 46 -27.76 -11.19 33.85
C ASP A 46 -27.72 -9.66 33.70
N PHE A 47 -27.35 -9.19 32.51
CA PHE A 47 -27.35 -7.77 32.14
C PHE A 47 -28.78 -7.21 32.08
N GLN A 48 -29.71 -7.90 31.41
CA GLN A 48 -31.13 -7.49 31.36
C GLN A 48 -31.77 -7.49 32.74
N GLU A 49 -31.51 -8.50 33.57
CA GLU A 49 -32.02 -8.50 34.95
C GLU A 49 -31.48 -7.33 35.79
N ALA A 50 -30.27 -6.84 35.49
CA ALA A 50 -29.73 -5.65 36.15
C ALA A 50 -30.40 -4.36 35.66
N LEU A 51 -30.70 -4.24 34.36
CA LEU A 51 -31.46 -3.12 33.81
C LEU A 51 -32.90 -3.08 34.34
N ASP A 52 -33.59 -4.22 34.39
CA ASP A 52 -34.95 -4.34 34.94
C ASP A 52 -35.03 -3.90 36.42
N LYS A 53 -33.98 -4.18 37.19
CA LYS A 53 -33.84 -3.75 38.59
C LYS A 53 -33.33 -2.31 38.74
N ARG A 54 -33.11 -1.59 37.64
CA ARG A 54 -32.51 -0.25 37.57
C ARG A 54 -31.12 -0.16 38.24
N ASP A 55 -30.36 -1.25 38.26
CA ASP A 55 -29.00 -1.29 38.83
C ASP A 55 -27.96 -1.06 37.73
N LEU A 56 -27.78 0.22 37.38
CA LEU A 56 -26.84 0.65 36.33
C LEU A 56 -25.38 0.29 36.64
N PHE A 57 -25.01 0.22 37.91
CA PHE A 57 -23.66 -0.15 38.32
C PHE A 57 -23.39 -1.63 38.01
N LYS A 58 -24.35 -2.50 38.35
CA LYS A 58 -24.27 -3.93 38.04
C LYS A 58 -24.34 -4.20 36.54
N ALA A 59 -25.23 -3.52 35.81
CA ALA A 59 -25.33 -3.65 34.35
C ALA A 59 -24.02 -3.23 33.65
N LYS A 60 -23.42 -2.10 34.06
CA LYS A 60 -22.12 -1.65 33.53
C LYS A 60 -20.98 -2.61 33.87
N LYS A 61 -20.96 -3.18 35.07
CA LYS A 61 -19.95 -4.17 35.47
C LYS A 61 -20.00 -5.42 34.58
N ILE A 62 -21.21 -5.89 34.26
CA ILE A 62 -21.42 -7.05 33.37
C ILE A 62 -20.95 -6.70 31.94
N PHE A 63 -21.33 -5.52 31.43
CA PHE A 63 -20.88 -5.02 30.13
C PHE A 63 -19.35 -4.96 30.00
N ASP A 64 -18.66 -4.38 30.99
CA ASP A 64 -17.20 -4.27 31.00
C ASP A 64 -16.53 -5.66 31.06
N GLN A 65 -17.17 -6.63 31.72
CA GLN A 65 -16.70 -8.02 31.75
C GLN A 65 -16.84 -8.70 30.39
N THR A 66 -17.99 -8.56 29.73
CA THR A 66 -18.22 -9.12 28.38
C THR A 66 -17.26 -8.52 27.35
N GLN A 67 -16.97 -7.21 27.41
CA GLN A 67 -15.96 -6.58 26.55
C GLN A 67 -14.56 -7.18 26.71
N ARG A 68 -14.16 -7.53 27.94
CA ARG A 68 -12.86 -8.17 28.20
C ARG A 68 -12.82 -9.58 27.64
N LEU A 69 -13.93 -10.32 27.67
CA LEU A 69 -14.04 -11.64 27.04
C LEU A 69 -13.93 -11.53 25.52
N THR A 70 -14.57 -10.55 24.89
CA THR A 70 -14.41 -10.28 23.44
C THR A 70 -12.95 -10.01 23.07
N ALA A 71 -12.24 -9.24 23.89
CA ALA A 71 -10.84 -8.87 23.63
C ALA A 71 -9.86 -10.05 23.79
N ASN A 72 -10.20 -11.02 24.63
CA ASN A 72 -9.35 -12.16 24.99
C ASN A 72 -9.81 -13.49 24.35
N ALA A 73 -10.85 -13.48 23.51
CA ALA A 73 -11.35 -14.67 22.85
C ALA A 73 -10.29 -15.25 21.89
N GLU A 74 -9.97 -16.54 22.08
CA GLU A 74 -8.97 -17.25 21.26
C GLU A 74 -9.54 -17.71 19.91
N SER A 75 -10.85 -17.96 19.84
CA SER A 75 -11.54 -18.36 18.62
C SER A 75 -12.25 -17.16 17.96
N GLU A 76 -12.25 -17.15 16.63
CA GLU A 76 -12.92 -16.10 15.84
C GLU A 76 -14.45 -16.19 15.95
N GLU A 77 -14.98 -17.38 16.21
CA GLU A 77 -16.41 -17.63 16.45
C GLU A 77 -16.86 -17.05 17.79
N ASP A 78 -16.11 -17.28 18.87
CA ASP A 78 -16.40 -16.70 20.19
C ASP A 78 -16.28 -15.18 20.17
N LYS A 79 -15.28 -14.67 19.44
CA LYS A 79 -15.08 -13.22 19.27
C LYS A 79 -16.28 -12.57 18.59
N ASN A 80 -16.84 -13.20 17.55
CA ASN A 80 -18.04 -12.70 16.87
C ASN A 80 -19.25 -12.77 17.81
N ASN A 81 -19.46 -13.88 18.51
CA ASN A 81 -20.56 -14.05 19.47
C ASN A 81 -20.53 -13.01 20.59
N TYR A 82 -19.35 -12.75 21.18
CA TYR A 82 -19.21 -11.73 22.22
C TYR A 82 -19.32 -10.31 21.66
N THR A 83 -18.89 -10.07 20.42
CA THR A 83 -19.03 -8.74 19.79
C THR A 83 -20.50 -8.39 19.61
N ASP A 84 -21.31 -9.32 19.07
CA ASP A 84 -22.75 -9.14 18.91
C ASP A 84 -23.44 -8.90 20.26
N MET A 85 -23.02 -9.64 21.30
CA MET A 85 -23.56 -9.48 22.64
C MET A 85 -23.22 -8.10 23.25
N VAL A 86 -21.99 -7.61 23.09
CA VAL A 86 -21.56 -6.28 23.54
C VAL A 86 -22.32 -5.18 22.80
N GLU A 87 -22.54 -5.32 21.49
CA GLU A 87 -23.29 -4.31 20.71
C GLU A 87 -24.75 -4.19 21.18
N ASN A 88 -25.39 -5.33 21.47
CA ASN A 88 -26.75 -5.35 22.02
C ASN A 88 -26.80 -4.72 23.42
N MET A 89 -25.90 -5.11 24.32
CA MET A 89 -25.82 -4.53 25.67
C MET A 89 -25.53 -3.02 25.64
N TYR A 90 -24.65 -2.56 24.75
CA TYR A 90 -24.36 -1.13 24.61
C TYR A 90 -25.59 -0.34 24.16
N THR A 91 -26.36 -0.89 23.21
CA THR A 91 -27.58 -0.27 22.70
C THR A 91 -28.62 -0.11 23.81
N ASP A 92 -28.78 -1.14 24.64
CA ASP A 92 -29.74 -1.15 25.76
C ASP A 92 -29.28 -0.31 26.95
N LEU A 93 -27.98 -0.28 27.27
CA LEU A 93 -27.44 0.62 28.29
C LEU A 93 -27.67 2.10 27.92
N MET A 94 -27.45 2.43 26.64
CA MET A 94 -27.59 3.80 26.13
C MET A 94 -29.05 4.23 25.95
N SER A 95 -29.97 3.30 25.71
CA SER A 95 -31.40 3.60 25.71
C SER A 95 -31.88 3.90 27.13
N PHE A 96 -31.46 3.10 28.10
CA PHE A 96 -31.81 3.25 29.52
C PHE A 96 -31.20 4.52 30.14
N SER A 97 -29.92 4.84 29.87
CA SER A 97 -29.29 6.07 30.39
C SER A 97 -29.93 7.35 29.84
N ALA A 98 -30.42 7.29 28.60
CA ALA A 98 -31.14 8.41 27.99
C ALA A 98 -32.52 8.64 28.63
N GLU A 99 -33.15 7.60 29.17
CA GLU A 99 -34.39 7.72 29.96
C GLU A 99 -34.11 8.38 31.32
N GLU A 100 -33.06 7.96 32.05
CA GLU A 100 -32.69 8.59 33.34
C GLU A 100 -32.28 10.06 33.22
N ASP A 101 -31.52 10.45 32.20
CA ASP A 101 -31.07 11.84 32.03
C ASP A 101 -32.26 12.76 31.72
N SER A 102 -33.26 12.26 30.99
CA SER A 102 -34.51 12.98 30.76
C SER A 102 -35.37 13.10 32.02
N GLU A 103 -35.32 12.10 32.91
CA GLU A 103 -36.01 12.10 34.20
C GLU A 103 -35.36 13.08 35.21
N LYS A 104 -34.04 13.22 35.19
CA LYS A 104 -33.30 14.21 36.01
C LYS A 104 -33.53 15.65 35.55
N GLU A 105 -33.54 15.90 34.23
CA GLU A 105 -33.88 17.22 33.66
C GLU A 105 -35.35 17.58 33.95
N PHE A 106 -36.25 16.58 34.00
CA PHE A 106 -37.64 16.71 34.41
C PHE A 106 -37.83 17.11 35.89
N ILE A 107 -37.12 16.47 36.82
CA ILE A 107 -37.18 16.82 38.27
C ILE A 107 -36.61 18.22 38.54
N HIS A 108 -35.55 18.63 37.81
CA HIS A 108 -35.00 19.98 37.92
C HIS A 108 -35.99 21.05 37.45
N ASN A 109 -36.76 20.77 36.38
CA ASN A 109 -37.78 21.68 35.86
C ASN A 109 -39.05 21.75 36.73
N LEU A 110 -39.40 20.67 37.44
CA LEU A 110 -40.52 20.65 38.41
C LEU A 110 -40.23 21.49 39.66
N LYS A 111 -39.01 21.46 40.19
CA LYS A 111 -38.63 22.29 41.36
C LYS A 111 -38.68 23.80 41.10
N GLY A 112 -38.66 24.23 39.84
CA GLY A 112 -38.87 25.63 39.44
C GLY A 112 -40.34 26.06 39.38
N MET A 113 -41.31 25.13 39.46
CA MET A 113 -42.75 25.44 39.40
C MET A 113 -43.41 25.58 40.77
N ASP A 114 -42.89 24.93 41.82
CA ASP A 114 -43.43 25.06 43.19
C ASP A 114 -43.20 26.45 43.81
N SER A 115 -42.25 27.24 43.29
CA SER A 115 -41.95 28.59 43.78
C SER A 115 -42.94 29.68 43.34
N LEU A 116 -44.02 29.35 42.64
CA LEU A 116 -45.04 30.30 42.14
C LEU A 116 -46.42 30.15 42.81
N GLN A 117 -46.54 29.37 43.88
CA GLN A 117 -47.83 28.99 44.46
C GLN A 117 -48.34 29.82 45.66
N THR A 118 -47.78 31.00 45.89
CA THR A 118 -48.32 31.95 46.88
C THR A 118 -48.58 33.27 46.20
N GLU A 119 -49.81 33.50 45.73
CA GLU A 119 -50.52 34.77 45.92
C GLU A 119 -51.94 34.81 45.31
N PHE A 120 -52.86 35.29 46.15
CA PHE A 120 -54.20 35.85 45.92
C PHE A 120 -55.34 34.96 45.38
N GLY A 121 -56.24 34.62 46.31
CA GLY A 121 -57.65 34.34 46.03
C GLY A 121 -58.44 35.65 45.95
N THR A 122 -59.05 35.88 44.79
CA THR A 122 -60.18 36.81 44.61
C THR A 122 -61.25 36.09 43.81
N GLU A 123 -62.47 36.06 44.36
CA GLU A 123 -63.65 35.51 43.69
C GLU A 123 -63.97 36.38 42.47
N VAL A 124 -63.84 35.79 41.28
CA VAL A 124 -64.15 36.44 39.99
C VAL A 124 -65.32 35.71 39.34
N ASN A 125 -66.31 36.49 38.92
CA ASN A 125 -67.47 36.14 38.09
C ASN A 125 -67.32 34.87 37.21
N ASP A 126 -68.03 33.80 37.55
CA ASP A 126 -67.90 32.44 36.97
C ASP A 126 -68.07 32.36 35.43
N ASN A 127 -68.94 33.19 34.84
CA ASN A 127 -69.26 33.10 33.40
C ASN A 127 -68.12 33.54 32.46
N GLY A 128 -67.20 34.39 32.94
CA GLY A 128 -66.05 34.84 32.15
C GLY A 128 -64.89 33.83 32.18
N LEU A 129 -64.70 33.17 33.32
CA LEU A 129 -63.66 32.18 33.53
C LEU A 129 -63.90 30.94 32.65
N GLU A 130 -65.15 30.49 32.58
CA GLU A 130 -65.51 29.28 31.83
C GLU A 130 -65.32 29.46 30.31
N LYS A 131 -65.71 30.62 29.77
CA LYS A 131 -65.46 30.96 28.36
C LYS A 131 -63.95 30.99 28.04
N LYS A 132 -63.13 31.49 28.97
CA LYS A 132 -61.67 31.52 28.80
C LYS A 132 -61.08 30.10 28.80
N LYS A 133 -61.53 29.22 29.70
CA LYS A 133 -61.11 27.81 29.75
C LYS A 133 -61.42 27.08 28.44
N ILE A 134 -62.66 27.20 27.94
CA ILE A 134 -63.08 26.56 26.68
C ILE A 134 -62.23 27.04 25.50
N LYS A 135 -61.95 28.34 25.43
CA LYS A 135 -61.10 28.91 24.37
C LYS A 135 -59.70 28.29 24.40
N ILE A 136 -59.07 28.25 25.58
CA ILE A 136 -57.71 27.69 25.73
C ILE A 136 -57.68 26.19 25.42
N LYS A 137 -58.68 25.42 25.88
CA LYS A 137 -58.80 23.98 25.55
C LYS A 137 -58.85 23.75 24.03
N ASN A 138 -59.65 24.53 23.32
CA ASN A 138 -59.76 24.44 21.87
C ASN A 138 -58.45 24.83 21.17
N GLU A 139 -57.75 25.87 21.65
CA GLU A 139 -56.44 26.24 21.12
C GLU A 139 -55.41 25.13 21.31
N ILE A 140 -55.35 24.52 22.50
CA ILE A 140 -54.45 23.41 22.80
C ILE A 140 -54.77 22.21 21.90
N ALA A 141 -56.05 21.80 21.81
CA ALA A 141 -56.47 20.68 20.96
C ALA A 141 -56.12 20.89 19.47
N LEU A 142 -56.33 22.11 18.96
CA LEU A 142 -55.94 22.48 17.59
C LEU A 142 -54.42 22.41 17.38
N SER A 143 -53.63 22.85 18.37
CA SER A 143 -52.17 22.74 18.29
C SER A 143 -51.69 21.30 18.37
N VAL A 144 -52.30 20.43 19.19
CA VAL A 144 -52.00 18.98 19.22
C VAL A 144 -52.22 18.36 17.84
N GLN A 145 -53.35 18.67 17.20
CA GLN A 145 -53.65 18.16 15.85
C GLN A 145 -52.59 18.61 14.83
N LYS A 146 -52.26 19.92 14.80
CA LYS A 146 -51.24 20.46 13.90
C LYS A 146 -49.86 19.87 14.14
N ILE A 147 -49.48 19.67 15.41
CA ILE A 147 -48.22 19.02 15.76
C ILE A 147 -48.18 17.61 15.17
N SER A 148 -49.25 16.82 15.33
CA SER A 148 -49.36 15.49 14.72
C SER A 148 -49.23 15.54 13.20
N GLU A 149 -49.90 16.47 12.52
CA GLU A 149 -49.80 16.66 11.06
C GLU A 149 -48.37 17.03 10.62
N PHE A 150 -47.69 17.92 11.35
CA PHE A 150 -46.29 18.27 11.07
C PHE A 150 -45.35 17.09 11.29
N LEU A 151 -45.59 16.28 12.33
CA LEU A 151 -44.79 15.08 12.59
C LEU A 151 -44.98 14.01 11.50
N GLN A 152 -46.19 13.82 10.99
CA GLN A 152 -46.45 12.94 9.84
C GLN A 152 -45.70 13.40 8.58
N ASN A 153 -45.63 14.72 8.37
CA ASN A 153 -44.85 15.33 7.29
C ASN A 153 -43.35 15.44 7.60
N THR A 154 -42.90 14.88 8.74
CA THR A 154 -41.52 14.95 9.24
C THR A 154 -40.99 16.37 9.49
N ASP A 155 -41.85 17.38 9.57
CA ASP A 155 -41.45 18.76 9.84
C ASP A 155 -41.36 19.05 11.34
N GLY A 156 -40.27 18.58 11.95
CA GLY A 156 -40.01 18.80 13.38
C GLY A 156 -39.87 20.29 13.78
N ALA A 157 -39.47 21.17 12.85
CA ALA A 157 -39.30 22.59 13.14
C ALA A 157 -40.65 23.31 13.24
N ALA A 158 -41.56 23.02 12.31
CA ALA A 158 -42.94 23.49 12.38
C ALA A 158 -43.66 22.93 13.62
N ALA A 159 -43.49 21.62 13.90
CA ALA A 159 -44.04 20.98 15.09
C ALA A 159 -43.55 21.64 16.40
N MET A 160 -42.24 21.94 16.50
CA MET A 160 -41.67 22.61 17.68
C MET A 160 -42.15 24.06 17.82
N THR A 161 -42.39 24.75 16.70
CA THR A 161 -42.95 26.10 16.70
C THR A 161 -44.39 26.11 17.21
N GLU A 162 -45.20 25.15 16.78
CA GLU A 162 -46.59 25.02 17.22
C GLU A 162 -46.68 24.55 18.68
N TYR A 163 -45.78 23.66 19.13
CA TYR A 163 -45.63 23.30 20.54
C TYR A 163 -45.39 24.51 21.45
N LYS A 164 -44.53 25.45 21.04
CA LYS A 164 -44.27 26.68 21.82
C LYS A 164 -45.53 27.53 21.97
N LYS A 165 -46.38 27.61 20.94
CA LYS A 165 -47.68 28.32 21.02
C LYS A 165 -48.63 27.62 21.98
N MET A 166 -48.76 26.30 21.85
CA MET A 166 -49.58 25.47 22.73
C MET A 166 -49.20 25.64 24.21
N ARG A 167 -47.89 25.64 24.51
CA ARG A 167 -47.37 25.91 25.86
C ARG A 167 -47.71 27.32 26.35
N GLY A 168 -47.69 28.31 25.45
CA GLY A 168 -48.14 29.67 25.73
C GLY A 168 -49.61 29.71 26.18
N SER A 169 -50.51 29.12 25.39
CA SER A 169 -51.95 29.03 25.73
C SER A 169 -52.19 28.31 27.06
N PHE A 170 -51.42 27.25 27.36
CA PHE A 170 -51.53 26.54 28.65
C PHE A 170 -51.13 27.39 29.86
N ASN A 171 -50.12 28.25 29.73
CA ASN A 171 -49.71 29.14 30.82
C ASN A 171 -50.81 30.17 31.17
N GLU A 172 -51.71 30.48 30.23
CA GLU A 172 -52.88 31.34 30.46
C GLU A 172 -54.07 30.61 31.10
N TYR A 173 -53.98 29.28 31.26
CA TYR A 173 -55.06 28.45 31.79
C TYR A 173 -55.24 28.69 33.30
N PRO A 174 -56.47 28.95 33.78
CA PRO A 174 -56.75 29.22 35.19
C PRO A 174 -56.28 28.10 36.13
N ALA A 175 -55.86 28.45 37.36
CA ALA A 175 -55.29 27.50 38.32
C ALA A 175 -56.26 26.45 38.88
N ASN A 176 -57.56 26.56 38.61
CA ASN A 176 -58.61 25.70 39.17
C ASN A 176 -59.68 25.35 38.10
N PRO A 177 -60.12 24.08 37.97
CA PRO A 177 -59.78 22.90 38.77
C PRO A 177 -58.49 22.17 38.34
N LYS A 178 -57.84 21.49 39.30
CA LYS A 178 -56.56 20.79 39.12
C LYS A 178 -56.59 19.68 38.05
N HIS A 179 -57.67 18.90 37.98
CA HIS A 179 -57.78 17.74 37.07
C HIS A 179 -57.78 18.13 35.59
N GLU A 180 -58.51 19.19 35.21
CA GLU A 180 -58.57 19.63 33.80
C GLU A 180 -57.24 20.19 33.32
N LYS A 181 -56.48 20.81 34.23
CA LYS A 181 -55.14 21.30 33.94
C LYS A 181 -54.14 20.14 33.74
N GLU A 182 -54.34 19.04 34.44
CA GLU A 182 -53.52 17.82 34.31
C GLU A 182 -53.73 17.12 32.97
N GLU A 183 -54.96 17.02 32.48
CA GLU A 183 -55.25 16.46 31.15
C GLU A 183 -54.55 17.26 30.04
N LEU A 184 -54.70 18.60 30.06
CA LEU A 184 -54.03 19.48 29.09
C LEU A 184 -52.51 19.40 29.19
N PHE A 185 -51.98 19.20 30.40
CA PHE A 185 -50.55 19.03 30.64
C PHE A 185 -50.02 17.74 30.02
N ASN A 186 -50.78 16.64 30.12
CA ASN A 186 -50.42 15.36 29.50
C ASN A 186 -50.34 15.46 27.97
N ASP A 187 -51.26 16.20 27.35
CA ASP A 187 -51.25 16.43 25.89
C ASP A 187 -50.02 17.22 25.44
N ILE A 188 -49.61 18.22 26.24
CA ILE A 188 -48.42 19.04 25.99
C ILE A 188 -47.15 18.20 26.09
N ILE A 189 -47.07 17.37 27.14
CA ILE A 189 -45.93 16.46 27.36
C ILE A 189 -45.84 15.45 26.22
N SER A 190 -46.95 14.80 25.87
CA SER A 190 -47.00 13.80 24.80
C SER A 190 -46.50 14.40 23.48
N SER A 191 -46.98 15.59 23.11
CA SER A 191 -46.57 16.31 21.92
C SER A 191 -45.06 16.64 21.92
N TYR A 192 -44.51 17.07 23.06
CA TYR A 192 -43.07 17.33 23.19
C TYR A 192 -42.22 16.07 22.96
N TYR A 193 -42.60 14.95 23.58
CA TYR A 193 -41.89 13.68 23.42
C TYR A 193 -41.87 13.20 21.98
N GLN A 194 -42.99 13.32 21.27
CA GLN A 194 -43.08 12.92 19.87
C GLN A 194 -42.14 13.77 18.97
N ILE A 195 -42.06 15.09 19.22
CA ILE A 195 -41.13 15.98 18.52
C ILE A 195 -39.66 15.57 18.80
N LYS A 196 -39.31 15.32 20.06
CA LYS A 196 -37.96 14.90 20.44
C LYS A 196 -37.56 13.55 19.86
N LYS A 197 -38.49 12.59 19.82
CA LYS A 197 -38.27 11.29 19.18
C LYS A 197 -37.93 11.45 17.69
N LEU A 198 -38.65 12.32 16.97
CA LEU A 198 -38.36 12.60 15.56
C LEU A 198 -36.98 13.27 15.36
N GLU A 199 -36.60 14.24 16.20
CA GLU A 199 -35.28 14.87 16.15
C GLU A 199 -34.15 13.83 16.34
N LYS A 200 -34.33 12.89 17.27
CA LYS A 200 -33.36 11.81 17.54
C LYS A 200 -33.23 10.87 16.34
N ILE A 201 -34.35 10.47 15.73
CA ILE A 201 -34.37 9.63 14.52
C ILE A 201 -33.61 10.32 13.37
N LYS A 202 -33.88 11.61 13.11
CA LYS A 202 -33.17 12.36 12.06
C LYS A 202 -31.65 12.45 12.30
N LYS A 203 -31.23 12.65 13.55
CA LYS A 203 -29.80 12.65 13.91
C LYS A 203 -29.16 11.28 13.67
N LEU A 204 -29.82 10.20 14.05
CA LEU A 204 -29.33 8.83 13.83
C LEU A 204 -29.25 8.49 12.34
N GLU A 205 -30.23 8.90 11.53
CA GLU A 205 -30.22 8.71 10.08
C GLU A 205 -29.12 9.51 9.39
N SER A 206 -28.90 10.76 9.81
CA SER A 206 -27.78 11.59 9.33
C SER A 206 -26.43 10.92 9.63
N ASN A 207 -26.24 10.45 10.86
CA ASN A 207 -25.02 9.73 11.27
C ASN A 207 -24.83 8.41 10.50
N ARG A 208 -25.90 7.63 10.29
CA ARG A 208 -25.83 6.40 9.47
C ARG A 208 -25.47 6.68 8.02
N THR A 209 -26.01 7.75 7.45
CA THR A 209 -25.73 8.15 6.06
C THR A 209 -24.28 8.62 5.90
N GLN A 210 -23.75 9.31 6.91
CA GLN A 210 -22.35 9.75 6.94
C GLN A 210 -21.41 8.54 7.12
N LYS A 211 -21.70 7.63 8.06
CA LYS A 211 -20.92 6.41 8.28
C LYS A 211 -20.82 5.55 7.01
N LYS A 212 -21.95 5.34 6.29
CA LYS A 212 -21.95 4.62 5.01
C LYS A 212 -21.12 5.29 3.92
N LYS A 213 -21.07 6.63 3.89
CA LYS A 213 -20.23 7.38 2.94
C LYS A 213 -18.75 7.24 3.28
N ASP A 214 -18.42 7.24 4.56
CA ASP A 214 -17.05 7.10 5.03
C ASP A 214 -16.53 5.66 4.83
N GLU A 215 -17.34 4.63 5.12
CA GLU A 215 -17.03 3.22 4.80
C GLU A 215 -16.81 3.00 3.29
N LYS A 216 -17.66 3.60 2.43
CA LYS A 216 -17.49 3.49 0.97
C LYS A 216 -16.20 4.16 0.50
N ARG A 217 -15.80 5.27 1.13
CA ARG A 217 -14.54 5.97 0.82
C ARG A 217 -13.33 5.17 1.29
N GLU A 218 -13.41 4.57 2.48
CA GLU A 218 -12.36 3.70 3.02
C GLU A 218 -12.15 2.47 2.14
N LYS A 219 -13.24 1.84 1.67
CA LYS A 219 -13.16 0.71 0.73
C LYS A 219 -12.47 1.08 -0.59
N ILE A 220 -12.81 2.23 -1.18
CA ILE A 220 -12.14 2.74 -2.40
C ILE A 220 -10.64 2.95 -2.16
N LEU A 221 -10.25 3.39 -0.96
CA LEU A 221 -8.86 3.60 -0.58
C LEU A 221 -8.10 2.27 -0.43
N THR A 222 -8.71 1.29 0.23
CA THR A 222 -8.15 -0.05 0.38
C THR A 222 -7.96 -0.69 -0.99
N ASP A 223 -8.96 -0.63 -1.86
CA ASP A 223 -8.89 -1.15 -3.23
C ASP A 223 -7.78 -0.45 -4.04
N ALA A 224 -7.64 0.87 -3.95
CA ALA A 224 -6.59 1.61 -4.65
C ALA A 224 -5.18 1.21 -4.16
N LYS A 225 -5.02 1.02 -2.84
CA LYS A 225 -3.76 0.59 -2.23
C LYS A 225 -3.40 -0.83 -2.66
N GLU A 226 -4.34 -1.76 -2.61
CA GLU A 226 -4.12 -3.15 -3.05
C GLU A 226 -3.74 -3.21 -4.52
N ASN A 227 -4.40 -2.44 -5.38
CA ASN A 227 -4.06 -2.40 -6.80
C ASN A 227 -2.61 -1.91 -7.04
N ILE A 228 -2.17 -0.85 -6.35
CA ILE A 228 -0.78 -0.37 -6.45
C ILE A 228 0.22 -1.46 -6.01
N LEU A 229 -0.11 -2.23 -4.96
CA LEU A 229 0.71 -3.35 -4.51
C LEU A 229 0.75 -4.50 -5.54
N VAL A 230 -0.36 -4.79 -6.21
CA VAL A 230 -0.39 -5.78 -7.31
C VAL A 230 0.52 -5.35 -8.46
N PHE A 231 0.46 -4.09 -8.89
CA PHE A 231 1.38 -3.57 -9.91
C PHE A 231 2.84 -3.66 -9.46
N THR A 232 3.11 -3.29 -8.21
CA THR A 232 4.44 -3.39 -7.61
C THR A 232 4.98 -4.82 -7.70
N HIS A 233 4.16 -5.81 -7.38
CA HIS A 233 4.55 -7.21 -7.46
C HIS A 233 4.86 -7.63 -8.91
N LYS A 234 4.03 -7.27 -9.88
CA LYS A 234 4.28 -7.55 -11.30
C LYS A 234 5.58 -6.93 -11.79
N ILE A 235 5.87 -5.68 -11.41
CA ILE A 235 7.13 -5.01 -11.75
C ILE A 235 8.32 -5.84 -11.26
N GLN A 236 8.29 -6.29 -10.01
CA GLN A 236 9.35 -7.12 -9.45
C GLN A 236 9.51 -8.46 -10.19
N VAL A 237 8.41 -9.08 -10.61
CA VAL A 237 8.44 -10.31 -11.44
C VAL A 237 9.11 -10.02 -12.78
N PHE A 238 8.68 -8.98 -13.51
CA PHE A 238 9.27 -8.62 -14.79
C PHE A 238 10.75 -8.22 -14.68
N LEU A 239 11.16 -7.61 -13.57
CA LEU A 239 12.58 -7.32 -13.30
C LEU A 239 13.43 -8.58 -13.11
N LYS A 240 12.88 -9.63 -12.50
CA LYS A 240 13.54 -10.95 -12.38
C LYS A 240 13.67 -11.62 -13.75
N GLU A 241 12.62 -11.54 -14.56
CA GLU A 241 12.57 -12.08 -15.92
C GLU A 241 13.36 -11.24 -16.95
N LYS A 242 13.87 -10.07 -16.54
CA LYS A 242 14.61 -9.10 -17.37
C LYS A 242 13.75 -8.46 -18.47
N GLU A 243 12.43 -8.48 -18.33
CA GLU A 243 11.47 -7.87 -19.25
C GLU A 243 11.25 -6.38 -18.93
N LEU A 244 12.28 -5.55 -19.15
CA LEU A 244 12.28 -4.14 -18.74
C LEU A 244 11.15 -3.30 -19.33
N LYS A 245 10.72 -3.60 -20.55
CA LYS A 245 9.64 -2.85 -21.21
C LYS A 245 8.32 -3.05 -20.46
N LYS A 246 7.98 -4.29 -20.12
CA LYS A 246 6.76 -4.60 -19.36
C LYS A 246 6.84 -4.07 -17.93
N ALA A 247 8.01 -4.17 -17.28
CA ALA A 247 8.23 -3.59 -15.96
C ALA A 247 7.96 -2.06 -15.94
N MET A 248 8.37 -1.34 -16.99
CA MET A 248 8.12 0.09 -17.11
C MET A 248 6.65 0.41 -17.42
N GLU A 249 5.98 -0.41 -18.24
CA GLU A 249 4.55 -0.26 -18.54
C GLU A 249 3.68 -0.40 -17.27
N GLU A 250 3.95 -1.42 -16.45
CA GLU A 250 3.24 -1.59 -15.16
C GLU A 250 3.57 -0.48 -14.15
N TYR A 251 4.81 0.05 -14.18
CA TYR A 251 5.20 1.19 -13.34
C TYR A 251 4.39 2.45 -13.65
N GLU A 252 4.20 2.77 -14.95
CA GLU A 252 3.37 3.91 -15.33
C GLU A 252 1.90 3.71 -14.92
N GLN A 253 1.37 2.48 -14.98
CA GLN A 253 0.02 2.19 -14.47
C GLN A 253 -0.08 2.41 -12.95
N ALA A 254 0.91 1.93 -12.19
CA ALA A 254 0.98 2.15 -10.74
C ALA A 254 1.05 3.64 -10.39
N LYS A 255 1.82 4.41 -11.17
CA LYS A 255 1.96 5.87 -11.01
C LYS A 255 0.64 6.60 -11.28
N VAL A 256 -0.09 6.26 -12.35
CA VAL A 256 -1.40 6.86 -12.65
C VAL A 256 -2.39 6.58 -11.53
N MET A 257 -2.37 5.39 -10.93
CA MET A 257 -3.20 5.08 -9.76
C MET A 257 -2.79 5.88 -8.52
N PHE A 258 -1.49 6.03 -8.29
CA PHE A 258 -0.95 6.84 -7.21
C PHE A 258 -1.32 8.33 -7.34
N GLU A 259 -1.33 8.89 -8.55
CA GLU A 259 -1.74 10.29 -8.79
C GLU A 259 -3.21 10.53 -8.42
N LYS A 260 -4.06 9.49 -8.53
CA LYS A 260 -5.47 9.53 -8.12
C LYS A 260 -5.65 9.28 -6.61
N PHE A 261 -4.58 8.96 -5.88
CA PHE A 261 -4.64 8.65 -4.46
C PHE A 261 -4.89 9.94 -3.64
N PRO A 262 -5.84 9.97 -2.68
CA PRO A 262 -6.25 11.22 -2.04
C PRO A 262 -5.13 11.87 -1.20
N GLU A 263 -4.97 13.20 -1.29
CA GLU A 263 -3.91 13.96 -0.59
C GLU A 263 -4.06 13.97 0.93
N LYS A 264 -5.28 13.80 1.44
CA LYS A 264 -5.59 13.81 2.88
C LYS A 264 -4.78 12.76 3.66
N TYR A 265 -4.39 11.66 3.02
CA TYR A 265 -3.64 10.54 3.60
C TYR A 265 -2.14 10.74 3.38
N SER A 266 -1.61 11.81 3.98
CA SER A 266 -0.27 12.29 3.64
C SER A 266 0.84 11.29 3.99
N GLU A 267 0.65 10.47 5.03
CA GLU A 267 1.63 9.47 5.45
C GLU A 267 1.61 8.23 4.55
N GLU A 268 0.44 7.62 4.29
CA GLU A 268 0.37 6.47 3.38
C GLU A 268 0.77 6.86 1.94
N ARG A 269 0.39 8.06 1.50
CA ARG A 269 0.80 8.56 0.19
C ARG A 269 2.32 8.74 0.11
N LYS A 270 2.98 9.25 1.17
CA LYS A 270 4.45 9.31 1.22
C LYS A 270 5.09 7.91 1.18
N ALA A 271 4.51 6.94 1.88
CA ALA A 271 5.01 5.57 1.87
C ALA A 271 4.90 4.93 0.48
N LEU A 272 3.73 5.03 -0.17
CA LEU A 272 3.51 4.55 -1.53
C LEU A 272 4.42 5.24 -2.54
N TYR A 273 4.62 6.56 -2.41
CA TYR A 273 5.52 7.33 -3.26
C TYR A 273 6.96 6.85 -3.16
N THR A 274 7.44 6.66 -1.92
CA THR A 274 8.80 6.17 -1.65
C THR A 274 9.00 4.79 -2.28
N HIS A 275 8.00 3.92 -2.13
CA HIS A 275 8.03 2.57 -2.71
C HIS A 275 8.10 2.59 -4.24
N LEU A 276 7.29 3.43 -4.90
CA LEU A 276 7.35 3.61 -6.36
C LEU A 276 8.70 4.18 -6.82
N LEU A 277 9.27 5.15 -6.08
CA LEU A 277 10.58 5.68 -6.39
C LEU A 277 11.67 4.61 -6.35
N ASP A 278 11.63 3.72 -5.38
CA ASP A 278 12.60 2.64 -5.26
C ASP A 278 12.46 1.61 -6.39
N LEU A 279 11.23 1.23 -6.76
CA LEU A 279 10.99 0.41 -7.95
C LEU A 279 11.55 1.03 -9.24
N TYR A 280 11.37 2.34 -9.41
CA TYR A 280 11.92 3.04 -10.57
C TYR A 280 13.45 3.01 -10.62
N LYS A 281 14.11 3.18 -9.46
CA LYS A 281 15.56 3.03 -9.34
C LYS A 281 16.01 1.62 -9.70
N ASP A 282 15.27 0.60 -9.26
CA ASP A 282 15.56 -0.80 -9.58
C ASP A 282 15.42 -1.08 -11.08
N ILE A 283 14.37 -0.56 -11.74
CA ILE A 283 14.20 -0.63 -13.20
C ILE A 283 15.42 -0.01 -13.90
N LYS A 284 15.83 1.20 -13.49
CA LYS A 284 17.00 1.88 -14.07
C LYS A 284 18.28 1.09 -13.90
N LYS A 285 18.57 0.63 -12.68
CA LYS A 285 19.76 -0.16 -12.37
C LYS A 285 19.81 -1.44 -13.23
N LYS A 286 18.67 -2.12 -13.37
CA LYS A 286 18.57 -3.33 -14.20
C LYS A 286 18.78 -3.03 -15.69
N ALA A 287 18.27 -1.89 -16.18
CA ALA A 287 18.53 -1.43 -17.53
C ALA A 287 20.03 -1.18 -17.82
N GLU A 288 20.75 -0.60 -16.87
CA GLU A 288 22.19 -0.39 -16.97
C GLU A 288 22.96 -1.72 -16.94
N GLU A 289 22.59 -2.66 -16.07
CA GLU A 289 23.19 -4.00 -16.01
C GLU A 289 23.07 -4.74 -17.35
N ILE A 290 21.90 -4.70 -17.99
CA ILE A 290 21.67 -5.36 -19.29
C ILE A 290 22.49 -4.68 -20.39
N LYS A 291 22.52 -3.34 -20.44
CA LYS A 291 23.35 -2.60 -21.40
C LYS A 291 24.84 -2.90 -21.22
N GLY A 292 25.31 -2.96 -19.97
CA GLY A 292 26.70 -3.30 -19.63
C GLY A 292 27.09 -4.70 -20.08
N LYS A 293 26.23 -5.70 -19.83
CA LYS A 293 26.46 -7.09 -20.27
C LYS A 293 26.50 -7.22 -21.79
N ASN A 294 25.61 -6.55 -22.51
CA ASN A 294 25.61 -6.58 -23.97
C ASN A 294 26.87 -5.93 -24.56
N LYS A 295 27.40 -4.86 -23.94
CA LYS A 295 28.66 -4.23 -24.36
C LYS A 295 29.87 -5.16 -24.19
N ILE A 296 29.87 -6.01 -23.16
CA ILE A 296 30.93 -7.01 -22.91
C ILE A 296 30.84 -8.16 -23.94
N VAL A 297 29.63 -8.64 -24.25
CA VAL A 297 29.41 -9.70 -25.25
C VAL A 297 29.85 -9.26 -26.65
N ILE A 298 29.57 -8.01 -27.03
CA ILE A 298 30.01 -7.45 -28.32
C ILE A 298 31.54 -7.36 -28.37
N LYS A 299 32.20 -6.90 -27.30
CA LYS A 299 33.68 -6.87 -27.25
C LYS A 299 34.29 -8.27 -27.35
N LYS A 300 33.70 -9.28 -26.70
CA LYS A 300 34.20 -10.66 -26.75
C LYS A 300 34.09 -11.26 -28.15
N LYS A 301 32.95 -11.06 -28.85
CA LYS A 301 32.76 -11.52 -30.24
C LYS A 301 33.70 -10.83 -31.24
N VAL A 302 34.01 -9.54 -31.05
CA VAL A 302 34.95 -8.81 -31.92
C VAL A 302 36.38 -9.34 -31.73
N ILE A 303 36.77 -9.65 -30.49
CA ILE A 303 38.09 -10.23 -30.19
C ILE A 303 38.20 -11.66 -30.73
N GLU A 304 37.17 -12.50 -30.55
CA GLU A 304 37.16 -13.87 -31.09
C GLU A 304 37.29 -13.88 -32.62
N LYS A 305 36.59 -12.97 -33.32
CA LYS A 305 36.71 -12.84 -34.78
C LYS A 305 38.09 -12.36 -35.24
N GLN A 306 38.73 -11.45 -34.49
CA GLN A 306 40.09 -10.98 -34.79
C GLN A 306 41.17 -12.04 -34.51
N ILE A 307 40.92 -12.98 -33.59
CA ILE A 307 41.81 -14.11 -33.32
C ILE A 307 41.66 -15.17 -34.43
N GLU A 308 40.43 -15.47 -34.85
CA GLU A 308 40.15 -16.39 -35.98
C GLU A 308 40.77 -15.90 -37.29
N GLU A 309 40.68 -14.61 -37.61
CA GLU A 309 41.29 -14.02 -38.82
C GLU A 309 42.83 -14.11 -38.78
N LYS A 310 43.46 -13.96 -37.60
CA LYS A 310 44.92 -14.12 -37.46
C LYS A 310 45.39 -15.58 -37.53
N GLU A 311 44.63 -16.52 -36.97
CA GLU A 311 44.95 -17.95 -37.05
C GLU A 311 44.80 -18.51 -38.47
N VAL A 312 43.89 -17.95 -39.28
CA VAL A 312 43.76 -18.30 -40.71
C VAL A 312 44.93 -17.74 -41.52
N GLU A 313 45.39 -16.51 -41.25
CA GLU A 313 46.58 -15.94 -41.89
C GLU A 313 47.88 -16.70 -41.56
N GLU A 314 48.05 -17.19 -40.33
CA GLU A 314 49.23 -18.01 -39.95
C GLU A 314 49.20 -19.40 -40.61
N LYS A 315 48.04 -20.05 -40.70
CA LYS A 315 47.90 -21.36 -41.37
C LYS A 315 48.13 -21.28 -42.88
N ASP A 316 47.83 -20.15 -43.52
CA ASP A 316 48.11 -19.95 -44.94
C ASP A 316 49.57 -19.57 -45.24
N LYS A 317 50.28 -18.92 -44.29
CA LYS A 317 51.73 -18.66 -44.38
C LYS A 317 52.55 -19.95 -44.30
N ASP A 318 52.16 -20.90 -43.45
CA ASP A 318 52.84 -22.19 -43.32
C ASP A 318 52.68 -23.07 -44.57
N LYS A 319 51.50 -23.06 -45.22
CA LYS A 319 51.29 -23.79 -46.48
C LYS A 319 52.12 -23.22 -47.64
N ARG A 320 52.23 -21.89 -47.76
CA ARG A 320 53.07 -21.25 -48.80
C ARG A 320 54.55 -21.52 -48.58
N SER A 321 55.01 -21.47 -47.32
CA SER A 321 56.39 -21.79 -46.96
C SER A 321 56.74 -23.24 -47.27
N HIS A 322 55.82 -24.18 -47.03
CA HIS A 322 56.02 -25.59 -47.37
C HIS A 322 56.09 -25.81 -48.89
N SER A 323 55.20 -25.20 -49.68
CA SER A 323 55.21 -25.29 -51.14
C SER A 323 56.53 -24.81 -51.73
N PHE A 324 57.03 -23.66 -51.27
CA PHE A 324 58.29 -23.09 -51.73
C PHE A 324 59.48 -24.04 -51.51
N ILE A 325 59.57 -24.66 -50.33
CA ILE A 325 60.64 -25.61 -50.00
C ILE A 325 60.57 -26.85 -50.90
N VAL A 326 59.37 -27.35 -51.18
CA VAL A 326 59.18 -28.53 -52.06
C VAL A 326 59.64 -28.24 -53.49
N ASP A 327 59.26 -27.08 -54.03
CA ASP A 327 59.64 -26.66 -55.38
C ASP A 327 61.16 -26.51 -55.49
N LEU A 328 61.80 -25.90 -54.48
CA LEU A 328 63.25 -25.74 -54.46
C LEU A 328 63.99 -27.09 -54.38
N LYS A 329 63.48 -28.06 -53.60
CA LYS A 329 64.04 -29.43 -53.57
C LYS A 329 63.96 -30.11 -54.94
N LYS A 330 62.91 -29.84 -55.69
CA LYS A 330 62.72 -30.42 -57.03
C LYS A 330 63.74 -29.84 -58.01
N GLU A 331 63.89 -28.52 -58.04
CA GLU A 331 64.86 -27.84 -58.92
C GLU A 331 66.31 -28.29 -58.66
N VAL A 332 66.68 -28.45 -57.38
CA VAL A 332 67.99 -28.97 -57.01
C VAL A 332 68.21 -30.40 -57.52
N ARG A 333 67.19 -31.27 -57.43
CA ARG A 333 67.28 -32.62 -58.00
C ARG A 333 67.43 -32.58 -59.53
N ASP A 334 66.70 -31.70 -60.20
CA ASP A 334 66.76 -31.56 -61.65
C ASP A 334 68.17 -31.12 -62.09
N ILE A 335 68.83 -30.22 -61.35
CA ILE A 335 70.23 -29.85 -61.59
C ILE A 335 71.15 -31.06 -61.47
N ILE A 336 70.97 -31.89 -60.44
CA ILE A 336 71.77 -33.11 -60.24
C ILE A 336 71.57 -34.09 -61.40
N LEU A 337 70.36 -34.23 -61.91
CA LEU A 337 70.07 -35.06 -63.09
C LEU A 337 70.75 -34.52 -64.34
N LEU A 338 70.68 -33.20 -64.59
CA LEU A 338 71.38 -32.55 -65.71
C LEU A 338 72.89 -32.76 -65.65
N MET A 339 73.49 -32.73 -64.45
CA MET A 339 74.92 -33.04 -64.28
C MET A 339 75.25 -34.48 -64.64
N LYS A 340 74.39 -35.45 -64.30
CA LYS A 340 74.56 -36.87 -64.65
C LYS A 340 74.47 -37.09 -66.16
N ASP A 341 73.58 -36.36 -66.84
CA ASP A 341 73.42 -36.40 -68.29
C ASP A 341 74.48 -35.56 -69.04
N HIS A 342 75.53 -35.10 -68.34
CA HIS A 342 76.59 -34.26 -68.87
C HIS A 342 76.13 -32.91 -69.50
N LYS A 343 74.93 -32.43 -69.15
CA LYS A 343 74.38 -31.12 -69.58
C LYS A 343 74.83 -29.98 -68.67
N ILE A 344 76.14 -29.77 -68.58
CA ILE A 344 76.76 -28.90 -67.55
C ILE A 344 76.33 -27.42 -67.66
N LYS A 345 76.12 -26.88 -68.87
CA LYS A 345 75.69 -25.48 -69.05
C LYS A 345 74.26 -25.24 -68.55
N GLU A 346 73.36 -26.18 -68.81
CA GLU A 346 71.97 -26.11 -68.32
C GLU A 346 71.92 -26.27 -66.79
N ALA A 347 72.71 -27.19 -66.25
CA ALA A 347 72.86 -27.36 -64.80
C ALA A 347 73.36 -26.09 -64.10
N GLU A 348 74.32 -25.37 -64.71
CA GLU A 348 74.84 -24.12 -64.17
C GLU A 348 73.81 -22.99 -64.19
N MET A 349 73.08 -22.83 -65.30
CA MET A 349 72.00 -21.83 -65.40
C MET A 349 70.93 -22.08 -64.33
N ASN A 350 70.48 -23.32 -64.18
CA ASN A 350 69.48 -23.67 -63.17
C ASN A 350 70.02 -23.46 -61.74
N LEU A 351 71.31 -23.70 -61.50
CA LEU A 351 71.93 -23.42 -60.19
C LEU A 351 71.91 -21.92 -59.85
N LEU A 352 72.10 -21.04 -60.83
CA LEU A 352 71.98 -19.59 -60.63
C LEU A 352 70.54 -19.18 -60.26
N GLU A 353 69.54 -19.80 -60.89
CA GLU A 353 68.14 -19.55 -60.55
C GLU A 353 67.80 -20.00 -59.13
N VAL A 354 68.27 -21.19 -58.72
CA VAL A 354 68.12 -21.69 -57.35
C VAL A 354 68.79 -20.74 -56.35
N LYS A 355 70.02 -20.28 -56.63
CA LYS A 355 70.72 -19.29 -55.79
C LYS A 355 69.93 -17.98 -55.65
N ARG A 356 69.26 -17.53 -56.73
CA ARG A 356 68.40 -16.34 -56.68
C ARG A 356 67.16 -16.58 -55.83
N LYS A 357 66.53 -17.76 -55.93
CA LYS A 357 65.36 -18.12 -55.11
C LYS A 357 65.70 -18.22 -53.64
N MET A 358 66.91 -18.65 -53.28
CA MET A 358 67.38 -18.68 -51.89
C MET A 358 67.36 -17.30 -51.18
N HIS A 359 67.40 -16.19 -51.93
CA HIS A 359 67.25 -14.86 -51.34
C HIS A 359 65.85 -14.62 -50.74
N TRP A 360 64.84 -15.35 -51.24
CA TRP A 360 63.43 -15.26 -50.83
C TRP A 360 63.01 -16.42 -49.92
N PHE A 361 63.96 -17.07 -49.25
CA PHE A 361 63.66 -18.20 -48.38
C PHE A 361 62.73 -17.77 -47.22
N PRO A 362 61.69 -18.55 -46.88
CA PRO A 362 60.75 -18.19 -45.82
C PRO A 362 61.45 -17.94 -44.47
N GLU A 363 61.06 -16.84 -43.79
CA GLU A 363 61.54 -16.51 -42.45
C GLU A 363 61.10 -17.60 -41.44
N GLY A 364 61.98 -17.95 -40.48
CA GLY A 364 61.72 -18.99 -39.48
C GLY A 364 62.06 -20.43 -39.93
N LYS A 365 62.67 -20.61 -41.10
CA LYS A 365 63.15 -21.90 -41.65
C LYS A 365 64.68 -21.92 -41.85
N ASP A 366 65.40 -21.38 -40.88
CA ASP A 366 66.86 -21.18 -40.99
C ASP A 366 67.64 -22.48 -41.16
N ASN A 367 67.18 -23.57 -40.53
CA ASN A 367 67.81 -24.89 -40.65
C ASN A 367 67.72 -25.44 -42.09
N GLU A 368 66.53 -25.39 -42.70
CA GLU A 368 66.35 -25.83 -44.08
C GLU A 368 67.13 -24.93 -45.06
N LYS A 369 67.15 -23.62 -44.81
CA LYS A 369 67.94 -22.67 -45.61
C LYS A 369 69.42 -23.04 -45.61
N GLN A 370 70.01 -23.27 -44.44
CA GLN A 370 71.41 -23.67 -44.30
C GLN A 370 71.71 -24.99 -45.03
N GLN A 371 70.80 -25.97 -44.96
CA GLN A 371 70.95 -27.24 -45.70
C GLN A 371 70.98 -27.01 -47.22
N PHE A 372 70.14 -26.13 -47.73
CA PHE A 372 70.14 -25.78 -49.15
C PHE A 372 71.39 -25.00 -49.56
N GLU A 373 71.87 -24.06 -48.75
CA GLU A 373 73.10 -23.31 -49.03
C GLU A 373 74.29 -24.26 -49.18
N HIS A 374 74.43 -25.21 -48.24
CA HIS A 374 75.46 -26.25 -48.31
C HIS A 374 75.35 -27.10 -49.58
N LEU A 375 74.14 -27.57 -49.90
CA LEU A 375 73.90 -28.41 -51.07
C LEU A 375 74.18 -27.67 -52.39
N ILE A 376 73.82 -26.38 -52.47
CA ILE A 376 74.10 -25.50 -53.60
C ILE A 376 75.61 -25.33 -53.79
N GLU A 377 76.36 -25.18 -52.71
CA GLU A 377 77.81 -25.07 -52.72
C GLU A 377 78.48 -26.36 -53.21
N GLU A 378 78.03 -27.52 -52.73
CA GLU A 378 78.48 -28.84 -53.21
C GLU A 378 78.24 -29.00 -54.73
N ILE A 379 77.04 -28.67 -55.20
CA ILE A 379 76.70 -28.73 -56.63
C ILE A 379 77.58 -27.77 -57.43
N ASN A 380 77.81 -26.55 -56.93
CA ASN A 380 78.68 -25.57 -57.56
C ASN A 380 80.11 -26.10 -57.72
N HIS A 381 80.67 -26.71 -56.67
CA HIS A 381 81.97 -27.37 -56.74
C HIS A 381 81.98 -28.51 -57.75
N ARG A 382 80.92 -29.32 -57.79
CA ARG A 382 80.81 -30.43 -58.74
C ARG A 382 80.74 -29.97 -60.19
N ILE A 383 79.97 -28.93 -60.49
CA ILE A 383 79.91 -28.31 -61.82
C ILE A 383 81.29 -27.80 -62.24
N ASN A 384 81.98 -27.08 -61.35
CA ASN A 384 83.32 -26.56 -61.62
C ASN A 384 84.33 -27.67 -61.89
N PHE A 385 84.29 -28.76 -61.11
CA PHE A 385 85.11 -29.94 -61.36
C PHE A 385 84.82 -30.55 -62.73
N LEU A 386 83.53 -30.78 -63.07
CA LEU A 386 83.13 -31.37 -64.35
C LEU A 386 83.52 -30.51 -65.56
N LYS A 387 83.57 -29.18 -65.42
CA LYS A 387 84.08 -28.27 -66.45
C LYS A 387 85.59 -28.40 -66.72
N GLN A 388 86.37 -28.73 -65.68
CA GLN A 388 87.82 -28.82 -65.75
C GLN A 388 88.32 -30.19 -66.21
N THR A 389 87.53 -31.25 -66.04
CA THR A 389 87.86 -32.57 -66.59
C THR A 389 87.83 -32.54 -68.12
N PRO A 390 88.95 -32.84 -68.81
CA PRO A 390 88.97 -32.93 -70.27
C PRO A 390 87.99 -34.02 -70.72
N LYS A 391 87.17 -33.73 -71.74
CA LYS A 391 86.29 -34.74 -72.35
C LYS A 391 87.18 -35.85 -72.92
N ILE A 392 87.25 -36.98 -72.23
CA ILE A 392 87.79 -38.21 -72.80
C ILE A 392 86.87 -38.55 -73.96
N LYS A 393 87.33 -38.32 -75.19
CA LYS A 393 86.64 -38.81 -76.38
C LYS A 393 86.79 -40.32 -76.34
N ASN A 394 85.70 -41.02 -76.02
CA ASN A 394 85.59 -42.43 -76.38
C ASN A 394 85.24 -42.45 -77.87
N ASP A 395 86.24 -42.74 -78.68
CA ASP A 395 86.06 -43.19 -80.07
C ASP A 395 85.43 -44.59 -80.11
#